data_AF-Q21I71-F1
#
_entry.id   AF-Q21I71-F1
#
_cell.length_a   1.000
_cell.length_b   1.000
_cell.length_c   1.000
_cell.angle_alpha   90.00
_cell.angle_beta   90.00
_cell.angle_gamma   90.00
#
_symmetry.space_group_name_H-M   'P 1'
#
loop_
_entity.id
_entity.type
_entity.pdbx_description
1 polymer ?
#
loop_
_entity_poly.entity_id
_entity_poly.type
_entity_poly.pdbx_seq_one_letter_code
_entity_poly.pdbx_strand_id
1 'polypeptide(L)'
;MSDFNLKVKSSVLNALLAAVGVLSLSFTILENLENAMVVLTGIAFITASIFGWFFSGWYKLIPGERFQYEPYVATVIISFPSALTSGLLYMGAMAISSGSIPILEAIMAGTIGGLMGAVFVLPISLILGAALGRYLINGQKL
;
A
#
# COMPACT_ATOMS: atom_id res chain seq x y z
N MET A 1 13.98 -18.44 -6.39
CA MET A 1 12.51 -18.33 -6.20
C MET A 1 11.88 -18.10 -7.55
N SER A 2 10.80 -18.79 -7.93
CA SER A 2 10.13 -18.53 -9.22
C SER A 2 9.48 -17.15 -9.24
N ASP A 3 9.41 -16.51 -10.40
CA ASP A 3 8.85 -15.16 -10.56
C ASP A 3 7.38 -15.06 -10.12
N PHE A 4 6.63 -16.14 -10.34
CA PHE A 4 5.25 -16.25 -9.87
C PHE A 4 5.17 -16.26 -8.34
N ASN A 5 6.06 -16.99 -7.66
CA ASN A 5 6.11 -17.03 -6.20
C ASN A 5 6.49 -15.66 -5.61
N LEU A 6 7.36 -14.90 -6.29
CA LEU A 6 7.69 -13.53 -5.92
C LEU A 6 6.50 -12.58 -6.03
N LYS A 7 5.77 -12.67 -7.14
CA LYS A 7 4.54 -11.89 -7.37
C LYS A 7 3.52 -12.13 -6.26
N VAL A 8 3.21 -13.39 -5.96
CA VAL A 8 2.25 -13.74 -4.90
C VAL A 8 2.71 -13.22 -3.53
N LYS A 9 3.96 -13.49 -3.13
CA LYS A 9 4.48 -13.02 -1.82
C LYS A 9 4.47 -11.50 -1.69
N SER A 10 4.85 -10.80 -2.76
CA SER A 10 4.82 -9.34 -2.82
C SER A 10 3.38 -8.81 -2.67
N SER A 11 2.41 -9.37 -3.39
CA SER A 11 0.99 -8.99 -3.26
C SER A 11 0.48 -9.18 -1.84
N VAL A 12 0.73 -10.35 -1.23
CA VAL A 12 0.28 -10.64 0.15
C VAL A 12 0.92 -9.69 1.16
N LEU A 13 2.23 -9.45 1.05
CA LEU A 13 2.95 -8.55 1.94
C LEU A 13 2.38 -7.13 1.90
N ASN A 14 2.16 -6.58 0.70
CA ASN A 14 1.66 -5.21 0.56
C ASN A 14 0.18 -5.10 0.95
N ALA A 15 -0.63 -6.15 0.73
CA ALA A 15 -2.00 -6.20 1.25
C ALA A 15 -2.04 -6.15 2.78
N LEU A 16 -1.16 -6.90 3.45
CA LEU A 16 -1.04 -6.86 4.92
C LEU A 16 -0.56 -5.48 5.41
N LEU A 17 0.35 -4.85 4.68
CA LEU A 17 0.82 -3.50 5.00
C LEU A 17 -0.29 -2.45 4.84
N ALA A 18 -1.15 -2.62 3.82
CA ALA A 18 -2.32 -1.78 3.63
C ALA A 18 -3.31 -1.90 4.79
N ALA A 19 -3.45 -3.07 5.42
CA ALA A 19 -4.27 -3.25 6.61
C ALA A 19 -3.84 -2.32 7.76
N VAL A 20 -2.53 -2.19 7.97
CA VAL A 20 -1.97 -1.29 8.98
C VAL A 20 -2.25 0.17 8.64
N GLY A 21 -2.16 0.54 7.36
CA GLY A 21 -2.52 1.87 6.89
C GLY A 21 -3.98 2.23 7.09
N VAL A 22 -4.89 1.30 6.78
CA VAL A 22 -6.32 1.52 6.97
C VAL A 22 -6.65 1.64 8.46
N LEU A 23 -6.10 0.78 9.32
CA LEU A 23 -6.27 0.89 10.78
C LEU A 23 -5.81 2.24 11.33
N SER A 24 -4.72 2.81 10.80
CA SER A 24 -4.24 4.13 11.21
C SER A 24 -5.18 5.27 10.81
N LEU A 25 -5.84 5.16 9.64
CA LEU A 25 -6.85 6.12 9.18
C LEU A 25 -8.19 5.94 9.91
N SER A 26 -8.50 4.75 10.42
CA SER A 26 -9.71 4.49 11.21
C SER A 26 -9.79 5.35 12.46
N PHE A 27 -8.67 5.64 13.12
CA PHE A 27 -8.63 6.51 14.31
C PHE A 27 -9.02 7.96 14.02
N THR A 28 -9.02 8.37 12.74
CA THR A 28 -9.35 9.74 12.32
C THR A 28 -10.81 9.93 11.85
N ILE A 29 -11.61 8.87 11.69
CA ILE A 29 -12.98 8.95 11.15
C ILE A 29 -13.98 8.47 12.22
N LEU A 30 -14.73 9.37 12.86
CA LEU A 30 -15.54 9.04 14.06
C LEU A 30 -17.04 8.76 13.80
N GLU A 31 -17.59 9.01 12.61
CA GLU A 31 -19.03 8.80 12.33
C GLU A 31 -19.24 7.77 11.20
N ASN A 32 -20.09 6.75 11.44
CA ASN A 32 -20.35 5.60 10.55
C ASN A 32 -19.13 4.74 10.17
N LEU A 33 -18.24 4.53 11.14
CA LEU A 33 -16.95 3.87 10.99
C LEU A 33 -17.04 2.44 10.38
N GLU A 34 -17.99 1.59 10.79
CA GLU A 34 -17.94 0.16 10.41
C GLU A 34 -18.04 -0.08 8.89
N ASN A 35 -19.09 0.41 8.23
CA ASN A 35 -19.29 0.17 6.80
C ASN A 35 -18.22 0.88 5.94
N ALA A 36 -17.88 2.11 6.31
CA ALA A 36 -16.83 2.89 5.65
C ALA A 36 -15.47 2.19 5.74
N MET A 37 -15.12 1.63 6.90
CA MET A 37 -13.87 0.91 7.11
C MET A 37 -13.81 -0.40 6.34
N VAL A 38 -14.91 -1.15 6.25
CA VAL A 38 -14.94 -2.40 5.47
C VAL A 38 -14.68 -2.11 3.98
N VAL A 39 -15.35 -1.09 3.43
CA VAL A 39 -15.17 -0.70 2.02
C VAL A 39 -13.75 -0.19 1.77
N LEU A 40 -13.24 0.70 2.61
CA LEU A 40 -11.88 1.24 2.49
C LEU A 40 -10.82 0.13 2.61
N THR A 41 -11.01 -0.82 3.54
CA THR A 41 -10.12 -1.97 3.72
C THR A 41 -10.09 -2.83 2.46
N GLY A 42 -11.26 -3.18 1.91
CA GLY A 42 -11.35 -3.99 0.70
C GLY A 42 -10.65 -3.33 -0.49
N ILE A 43 -10.90 -2.03 -0.71
CA ILE A 43 -10.23 -1.25 -1.76
C ILE A 43 -8.72 -1.26 -1.54
N ALA A 44 -8.25 -0.96 -0.33
CA ALA A 44 -6.83 -0.88 -0.02
C ALA A 44 -6.10 -2.21 -0.22
N PHE A 45 -6.71 -3.33 0.18
CA PHE A 45 -6.17 -4.67 -0.05
C PHE A 45 -6.04 -4.97 -1.54
N ILE A 46 -7.07 -4.68 -2.33
CA ILE A 46 -7.06 -4.93 -3.77
C ILE A 46 -5.97 -4.10 -4.44
N THR A 47 -5.93 -2.79 -4.19
CA THR A 47 -4.92 -1.92 -4.79
C THR A 47 -3.51 -2.34 -4.39
N ALA A 48 -3.26 -2.60 -3.10
CA ALA A 48 -1.94 -3.01 -2.64
C ALA A 48 -1.51 -4.38 -3.18
N SER A 49 -2.46 -5.30 -3.38
CA SER A 49 -2.21 -6.58 -4.04
C SER A 49 -1.82 -6.41 -5.51
N ILE A 50 -2.53 -5.53 -6.23
CA ILE A 50 -2.28 -5.20 -7.64
C ILE A 50 -0.89 -4.57 -7.80
N PHE A 51 -0.60 -3.50 -7.05
CA PHE A 51 0.71 -2.85 -7.11
C PHE A 51 1.83 -3.80 -6.63
N GLY A 52 1.59 -4.57 -5.57
CA GLY A 52 2.52 -5.62 -5.14
C GLY A 52 2.84 -6.64 -6.22
N TRP A 53 1.86 -7.01 -7.04
CA TRP A 53 2.05 -7.93 -8.17
C TRP A 53 2.91 -7.30 -9.28
N PHE A 54 2.51 -6.13 -9.75
CA PHE A 54 3.15 -5.45 -10.89
C PHE A 54 4.57 -4.99 -10.58
N PHE A 55 4.82 -4.53 -9.37
CA PHE A 55 6.13 -4.02 -8.93
C PHE A 55 6.94 -5.06 -8.15
N SER A 56 6.51 -6.33 -8.13
CA SER A 56 7.23 -7.44 -7.45
C SER A 56 8.70 -7.58 -7.87
N GLY A 57 9.05 -7.19 -9.10
CA GLY A 57 10.42 -7.21 -9.61
C GLY A 57 11.39 -6.33 -8.80
N TRP A 58 10.87 -5.32 -8.10
CA TRP A 58 11.66 -4.43 -7.25
C TRP A 58 12.14 -5.09 -5.95
N TYR A 59 11.64 -6.27 -5.61
CA TYR A 59 12.16 -7.10 -4.50
C TYR A 59 13.29 -8.05 -4.93
N LYS A 60 13.62 -8.13 -6.23
CA LYS A 60 14.75 -8.96 -6.68
C LYS A 60 16.07 -8.26 -6.36
N LEU A 61 16.90 -8.92 -5.56
CA LEU A 61 18.30 -8.55 -5.42
C LEU A 61 19.03 -8.87 -6.73
N ILE A 62 19.66 -7.87 -7.35
CA ILE A 62 20.52 -8.05 -8.51
C ILE A 62 21.98 -7.94 -8.02
N PRO A 63 22.82 -8.98 -8.19
CA PRO A 63 24.19 -8.96 -7.71
C PRO A 63 25.04 -7.93 -8.47
N GLY A 64 25.75 -7.06 -7.75
CA GLY A 64 26.80 -6.21 -8.31
C GLY A 64 26.48 -4.72 -8.42
N GLU A 65 25.22 -4.29 -8.35
CA GLU A 65 24.93 -2.85 -8.23
C GLU A 65 24.63 -2.47 -6.78
N ARG A 66 25.47 -1.59 -6.23
CA ARG A 66 25.31 -1.04 -4.87
C ARG A 66 24.08 -0.15 -4.71
N PHE A 67 23.37 0.17 -5.80
CA PHE A 67 22.21 1.08 -5.84
C PHE A 67 20.90 0.39 -6.26
N GLN A 68 20.85 -0.93 -6.32
CA GLN A 68 19.64 -1.64 -6.75
C GLN A 68 18.66 -1.83 -5.58
N TYR A 69 17.74 -0.87 -5.48
CA TYR A 69 16.44 -0.93 -4.81
C TYR A 69 16.37 -1.89 -3.63
N GLU A 70 16.86 -1.44 -2.47
CA GLU A 70 16.65 -2.17 -1.23
C GLU A 70 15.15 -2.41 -1.00
N PRO A 71 14.75 -3.54 -0.39
CA PRO A 71 13.34 -3.85 -0.17
C PRO A 71 12.54 -2.76 0.56
N TYR A 72 13.19 -1.84 1.28
CA TYR A 72 12.58 -0.61 1.81
C TYR A 72 12.14 0.38 0.75
N VAL A 73 12.89 0.53 -0.33
CA VAL A 73 12.50 1.36 -1.48
C VAL A 73 11.32 0.70 -2.17
N ALA A 74 11.38 -0.61 -2.38
CA ALA A 74 10.28 -1.37 -3.01
C ALA A 74 8.98 -1.27 -2.20
N THR A 75 9.03 -1.41 -0.88
CA THR A 75 7.84 -1.28 -0.03
C THR A 75 7.23 0.11 -0.12
N VAL A 76 8.05 1.17 -0.14
CA VAL A 76 7.56 2.56 -0.27
C VAL A 76 6.96 2.83 -1.65
N ILE A 77 7.64 2.42 -2.72
CA ILE A 77 7.18 2.59 -4.11
C ILE A 77 5.87 1.85 -4.36
N ILE A 78 5.60 0.75 -3.65
CA ILE A 78 4.35 0.01 -3.78
C ILE A 78 3.26 0.59 -2.88
N SER A 79 3.59 0.95 -1.64
CA SER A 79 2.62 1.44 -0.66
C SER A 79 2.05 2.81 -1.05
N PHE A 80 2.89 3.71 -1.57
CA PHE A 80 2.49 5.07 -1.94
C PHE A 80 1.40 5.13 -3.02
N PRO A 81 1.58 4.55 -4.23
CA PRO A 81 0.54 4.58 -5.26
C PRO A 81 -0.70 3.79 -4.83
N SER A 82 -0.53 2.72 -4.04
CA SER A 82 -1.65 1.96 -3.49
C SER A 82 -2.51 2.82 -2.57
N ALA A 83 -1.91 3.58 -1.65
CA ALA A 83 -2.63 4.50 -0.77
C ALA A 83 -3.36 5.61 -1.55
N LEU A 84 -2.71 6.18 -2.58
CA LEU A 84 -3.33 7.18 -3.46
C LEU A 84 -4.53 6.62 -4.23
N THR A 85 -4.39 5.45 -4.87
CA THR A 85 -5.51 4.81 -5.58
C THR A 85 -6.62 4.41 -4.62
N SER A 86 -6.29 3.96 -3.41
CA SER A 86 -7.29 3.62 -2.40
C SER A 86 -8.14 4.81 -2.01
N GLY A 87 -7.50 5.96 -1.71
CA GLY A 87 -8.21 7.19 -1.33
C GLY A 87 -9.11 7.70 -2.45
N LEU A 88 -8.62 7.69 -3.69
CA LEU A 88 -9.41 8.10 -4.86
C LEU A 88 -10.60 7.16 -5.11
N LEU A 89 -10.39 5.84 -5.08
CA LEU A 89 -11.46 4.86 -5.29
C LEU A 89 -12.51 4.92 -4.17
N TYR A 90 -12.08 5.07 -2.92
CA TYR A 90 -12.99 5.20 -1.78
C TYR A 90 -13.84 6.46 -1.90
N MET A 91 -13.24 7.64 -2.12
CA MET A 91 -14.00 8.87 -2.25
C MET A 91 -14.86 8.90 -3.52
N GLY A 92 -14.41 8.27 -4.61
CA GLY A 92 -15.23 8.05 -5.80
C GLY A 92 -16.46 7.19 -5.50
N ALA A 93 -16.29 6.09 -4.76
CA ALA A 93 -17.40 5.23 -4.33
C ALA A 93 -18.38 5.98 -3.42
N MET A 94 -17.88 6.80 -2.50
CA MET A 94 -18.71 7.64 -1.62
C MET A 94 -19.46 8.72 -2.39
N ALA A 95 -18.84 9.36 -3.39
CA ALA A 95 -19.50 10.36 -4.23
C ALA A 95 -20.64 9.76 -5.06
N ILE A 96 -20.43 8.56 -5.63
CA ILE A 96 -21.47 7.83 -6.36
C ILE A 96 -22.60 7.39 -5.42
N SER A 97 -22.26 6.89 -4.23
CA SER A 97 -23.25 6.37 -3.27
C SER A 97 -24.09 7.47 -2.62
N SER A 98 -23.50 8.65 -2.36
CA SER A 98 -24.18 9.76 -1.68
C SER A 98 -24.88 10.71 -2.65
N GLY A 99 -24.51 10.68 -3.95
CA GLY A 99 -25.07 11.53 -5.01
C GLY A 99 -24.90 13.04 -4.81
N SER A 100 -24.20 13.46 -3.75
CA SER A 100 -24.22 14.83 -3.21
C SER A 100 -22.84 15.46 -3.15
N ILE A 101 -21.77 14.70 -3.34
CA ILE A 101 -20.40 15.20 -3.33
C ILE A 101 -19.99 15.57 -4.77
N PRO A 102 -19.64 16.84 -5.05
CA PRO A 102 -19.08 17.23 -6.33
C PRO A 102 -17.82 16.43 -6.68
N ILE A 103 -17.67 16.06 -7.96
CA ILE A 103 -16.55 15.22 -8.44
C ILE A 103 -15.19 15.80 -8.05
N LEU A 104 -15.02 17.12 -8.15
CA LEU A 104 -13.77 17.79 -7.79
C LEU A 104 -13.45 17.65 -6.30
N GLU A 105 -14.44 17.81 -5.42
CA GLU A 105 -14.27 17.65 -3.97
C GLU A 105 -13.95 16.21 -3.60
N ALA A 106 -14.59 15.24 -4.26
CA ALA A 106 -14.30 13.83 -4.08
C ALA A 106 -12.86 13.47 -4.48
N ILE A 107 -12.37 14.02 -5.59
CA ILE A 107 -10.97 13.83 -6.02
C ILE A 107 -10.02 14.46 -5.00
N MET A 108 -10.26 15.71 -4.58
CA MET A 108 -9.42 16.40 -3.60
C MET A 108 -9.37 15.65 -2.26
N ALA A 109 -10.53 15.28 -1.73
CA ALA A 109 -10.62 14.50 -0.50
C ALA A 109 -9.95 13.13 -0.63
N GLY A 110 -10.09 12.47 -1.78
CA GLY A 110 -9.48 11.16 -2.05
C GLY A 110 -7.96 11.25 -2.13
N THR A 111 -7.43 12.27 -2.79
CA THR A 111 -6.00 12.55 -2.84
C THR A 111 -5.44 12.89 -1.46
N ILE A 112 -6.10 13.76 -0.70
CA ILE A 112 -5.66 14.14 0.65
C ILE A 112 -5.69 12.92 1.58
N GLY A 113 -6.78 12.16 1.59
CA GLY A 113 -6.90 10.93 2.39
C GLY A 113 -5.85 9.89 2.02
N GLY A 114 -5.59 9.71 0.71
CA GLY A 114 -4.54 8.83 0.21
C GLY A 114 -3.13 9.27 0.62
N LEU A 115 -2.83 10.57 0.57
CA LEU A 115 -1.55 11.13 1.02
C LEU A 115 -1.36 10.98 2.53
N MET A 116 -2.39 11.25 3.32
CA MET A 116 -2.33 11.02 4.77
C MET A 116 -2.07 9.56 5.08
N GLY A 117 -2.78 8.64 4.42
CA GLY A 117 -2.55 7.20 4.55
C GLY A 117 -1.11 6.80 4.19
N ALA A 118 -0.56 7.35 3.11
CA ALA A 118 0.82 7.09 2.71
C ALA A 118 1.83 7.57 3.77
N VAL A 119 1.62 8.76 4.35
CA VAL A 119 2.48 9.32 5.41
C VAL A 119 2.44 8.45 6.67
N PHE A 120 1.27 7.96 7.08
CA PHE A 120 1.14 7.08 8.25
C PHE A 120 1.79 5.70 8.03
N VAL A 121 1.71 5.17 6.81
CA VAL A 121 2.29 3.87 6.47
C VAL A 121 3.81 3.95 6.26
N LEU A 122 4.34 5.12 5.90
CA LEU A 122 5.74 5.33 5.55
C LEU A 122 6.75 4.79 6.58
N PRO A 123 6.65 5.07 7.91
CA PRO A 123 7.60 4.56 8.88
C PRO A 123 7.59 3.03 8.93
N ILE A 124 6.41 2.43 8.81
CA ILE A 124 6.20 0.99 8.88
C ILE A 124 6.73 0.32 7.60
N SER A 125 6.47 0.91 6.43
CA SER A 125 7.07 0.49 5.15
C SER A 125 8.59 0.48 5.21
N LEU A 126 9.20 1.54 5.76
CA LEU A 126 10.66 1.64 5.87
C LEU A 126 11.23 0.57 6.80
N ILE A 127 10.65 0.39 7.98
CA ILE A 127 11.10 -0.61 8.96
C ILE A 127 10.96 -2.03 8.40
N LEU A 128 9.79 -2.37 7.85
CA LEU A 128 9.53 -3.69 7.28
C LEU A 128 10.42 -3.98 6.08
N GLY A 129 10.58 -3.01 5.19
CA GLY A 129 11.45 -3.16 4.04
C GLY A 129 12.93 -3.29 4.43
N ALA A 130 13.40 -2.58 5.47
CA ALA A 130 14.75 -2.78 5.99
C ALA A 130 14.92 -4.18 6.61
N ALA A 131 13.91 -4.67 7.34
CA ALA A 131 13.91 -6.02 7.90
C ALA A 131 13.90 -7.10 6.80
N LEU A 132 13.09 -6.92 5.76
CA LEU A 132 13.05 -7.81 4.59
C LEU A 132 14.37 -7.78 3.80
N GLY A 133 14.97 -6.61 3.63
CA GLY A 133 16.31 -6.45 3.06
C GLY A 133 17.34 -7.28 3.81
N ARG A 134 17.41 -7.11 5.13
CA ARG A 134 18.32 -7.90 5.98
C ARG A 134 18.04 -9.41 5.90
N TYR A 135 16.78 -9.81 5.91
CA TYR A 135 16.40 -11.22 5.80
C TYR A 135 16.84 -11.83 4.47
N LEU A 136 16.61 -11.14 3.35
CA LEU A 136 16.99 -11.63 2.02
C LEU A 136 18.51 -11.68 1.84
N ILE A 137 19.25 -10.69 2.36
CA ILE A 137 20.72 -10.65 2.30
C ILE A 137 21.34 -11.77 3.16
N ASN A 138 20.83 -11.98 4.37
CA ASN A 138 21.37 -13.00 5.28
C ASN A 138 20.94 -14.42 4.87
N GLY A 139 19.75 -14.59 4.30
CA GLY A 139 19.25 -15.87 3.79
C GLY A 139 19.96 -16.35 2.51
N GLN A 140 20.69 -15.48 1.81
CA GLN A 140 21.56 -15.86 0.68
C GLN A 140 22.97 -16.31 1.10
N LYS A 141 23.32 -16.21 2.41
CA LYS A 141 24.63 -16.57 2.96
C LYS A 141 24.66 -17.93 3.70
N LEU A 142 23.59 -18.71 3.61
CA LEU A 142 23.50 -20.10 4.08
C LEU A 142 23.30 -21.04 2.88
#